data_AF-K1PM49-F1
#
_entry.id   AF-K1PM49-F1
#
_cell.length_a   1.000
_cell.length_b   1.000
_cell.length_c   1.000
_cell.angle_alpha   90.00
_cell.angle_beta   90.00
_cell.angle_gamma   90.00
#
_symmetry.space_group_name_H-M   'P 1'
#
loop_
_entity.id
_entity.type
_entity.pdbx_description
1 polymer ?
#
loop_
_entity_poly.entity_id
_entity_poly.type
_entity_poly.pdbx_seq_one_letter_code
_entity_poly.pdbx_strand_id
1 'polypeptide(L)'
;MIQVPRWRLHVLATSKGCIAGNLCFHDVDGNYVDCSQTKAGIQVPSHIEGLEHIQTDADLVLVVEKDAIFQRLLSEGFCERMRPCIVITGKGFPDMNTRMLLNRLWREFSPKFYILVDADPYGIEIMTVYKYGSRSLSFEAPMLTVPGLEWLGVLPSDIQRLRLKEDSLIDLKLSDRNKISDILARPYISKSQLLYKELNVLLDLGKKAEIESLDSISTSFLTNVYLPTKLKHGCS
;
A
#
# COMPACT_ATOMS: atom_id res chain seq x y z
N MET A 1 -26.57 -18.80 -10.69
CA MET A 1 -25.66 -17.67 -10.44
C MET A 1 -24.38 -17.97 -11.23
N ILE A 2 -24.05 -17.18 -12.26
CA ILE A 2 -22.95 -17.49 -13.18
C ILE A 2 -21.62 -17.27 -12.45
N GLN A 3 -20.81 -18.32 -12.34
CA GLN A 3 -19.56 -18.38 -11.56
C GLN A 3 -18.37 -17.83 -12.37
N VAL A 4 -18.42 -16.56 -12.76
CA VAL A 4 -17.37 -15.92 -13.56
C VAL A 4 -16.90 -14.65 -12.84
N PRO A 5 -15.59 -14.48 -12.57
CA PRO A 5 -15.04 -13.25 -11.98
C PRO A 5 -15.46 -12.01 -12.78
N ARG A 6 -15.72 -10.89 -12.10
CA ARG A 6 -16.33 -9.70 -12.74
C ARG A 6 -15.51 -9.13 -13.91
N TRP A 7 -14.18 -9.27 -13.88
CA TRP A 7 -13.31 -8.84 -14.98
C TRP A 7 -13.45 -9.67 -16.26
N ARG A 8 -13.93 -10.92 -16.18
CA ARG A 8 -14.27 -11.74 -17.34
C ARG A 8 -15.61 -11.37 -17.98
N LEU A 9 -16.37 -10.46 -17.37
CA LEU A 9 -17.68 -10.00 -17.88
C LEU A 9 -17.58 -8.67 -18.66
N HIS A 10 -16.40 -8.29 -19.16
CA HIS A 10 -16.14 -7.03 -19.89
C HIS A 10 -16.57 -5.75 -19.15
N VAL A 11 -16.82 -5.80 -17.84
CA VAL A 11 -16.96 -4.61 -17.00
C VAL A 11 -15.55 -4.14 -16.64
N LEU A 12 -14.95 -3.35 -17.52
CA LEU A 12 -13.61 -2.78 -17.34
C LEU A 12 -13.64 -1.88 -16.11
N ALA A 13 -13.04 -2.33 -15.01
CA ALA A 13 -12.76 -1.46 -13.87
C ALA A 13 -11.70 -0.43 -14.32
N THR A 14 -12.02 0.86 -14.26
CA THR A 14 -11.06 1.92 -14.58
C THR A 14 -9.86 1.82 -13.65
N SER A 15 -8.68 1.60 -14.23
CA SER A 15 -7.43 1.62 -13.49
C SER A 15 -7.10 3.05 -13.09
N LYS A 16 -6.86 3.29 -11.81
CA LYS A 16 -6.44 4.60 -11.29
C LYS A 16 -5.05 4.57 -10.66
N GLY A 17 -4.49 3.39 -10.41
CA GLY A 17 -3.21 3.24 -9.75
C GLY A 17 -2.05 3.68 -10.64
N CYS A 18 -0.92 3.97 -10.00
CA CYS A 18 0.34 4.32 -10.66
C CYS A 18 1.49 3.45 -10.13
N ILE A 19 2.48 3.19 -10.99
CA ILE A 19 3.67 2.40 -10.71
C ILE A 19 4.93 3.14 -11.16
N ALA A 20 6.02 2.95 -10.42
CA ALA A 20 7.34 3.48 -10.77
C ALA A 20 8.43 2.58 -10.20
N GLY A 21 9.62 2.64 -10.77
CA GLY A 21 10.80 1.91 -10.31
C GLY A 21 11.15 0.72 -11.20
N ASN A 22 11.90 -0.22 -10.65
CA ASN A 22 12.53 -1.35 -11.34
C ASN A 22 11.51 -2.38 -11.86
N LEU A 23 10.77 -2.06 -12.91
CA LEU A 23 9.80 -2.94 -13.53
C LEU A 23 9.67 -2.59 -15.02
N CYS A 24 9.76 -3.60 -15.88
CA CYS A 24 9.38 -3.47 -17.28
C CYS A 24 8.53 -4.65 -17.73
N PHE A 25 7.72 -4.43 -18.77
CA PHE A 25 6.82 -5.43 -19.34
C PHE A 25 6.40 -5.02 -20.75
N HIS A 26 5.78 -5.95 -21.47
CA HIS A 26 5.03 -5.67 -22.68
C HIS A 26 3.54 -5.58 -22.34
N ASP A 27 2.88 -4.52 -22.81
CA ASP A 27 1.43 -4.38 -22.69
C ASP A 27 0.68 -5.28 -23.69
N VAL A 28 -0.64 -5.26 -23.65
CA VAL A 28 -1.51 -6.07 -24.53
C VAL A 28 -1.36 -5.74 -26.01
N ASP A 29 -0.88 -4.54 -26.33
CA ASP A 29 -0.64 -4.08 -27.70
C ASP A 29 0.80 -4.41 -28.14
N GLY A 30 1.59 -5.05 -27.28
CA GLY A 30 2.98 -5.42 -27.51
C GLY A 30 3.99 -4.30 -27.23
N ASN A 31 3.54 -3.14 -26.74
CA ASN A 31 4.43 -2.01 -26.46
C ASN A 31 5.30 -2.32 -25.24
N TYR A 32 6.60 -2.03 -25.37
CA TYR A 32 7.52 -2.09 -24.24
C TYR A 32 7.32 -0.91 -23.29
N VAL A 33 7.11 -1.21 -22.02
CA VAL A 33 6.92 -0.23 -20.95
C VAL A 33 8.02 -0.37 -19.91
N ASP A 34 8.80 0.70 -19.70
CA ASP A 34 9.83 0.79 -18.66
C ASP A 34 9.38 1.76 -17.55
N CYS A 35 9.08 1.21 -16.37
CA CYS A 35 8.62 1.98 -15.21
C CYS A 35 9.74 2.70 -14.46
N SER A 36 11.01 2.48 -14.82
CA SER A 36 12.16 3.02 -14.09
C SER A 36 12.52 4.45 -14.50
N GLN A 37 12.08 4.91 -15.67
CA GLN A 37 12.41 6.22 -16.24
C GLN A 37 11.30 7.27 -16.09
N THR A 38 10.29 6.99 -15.26
CA THR A 38 9.13 7.89 -15.08
C THR A 38 9.32 8.89 -13.95
N LYS A 39 8.93 10.15 -14.17
CA LYS A 39 8.89 11.19 -13.13
C LYS A 39 7.57 11.28 -12.39
N ALA A 40 6.47 10.79 -12.99
CA ALA A 40 5.11 10.94 -12.46
C ALA A 40 4.43 9.59 -12.16
N GLY A 41 5.14 8.49 -12.38
CA GLY A 41 4.56 7.14 -12.43
C GLY A 41 3.93 6.83 -13.78
N ILE A 42 3.80 5.55 -14.07
CA ILE A 42 3.03 5.01 -15.20
C ILE A 42 1.72 4.49 -14.64
N GLN A 43 0.60 4.74 -15.33
CA GLN A 43 -0.69 4.22 -14.90
C GLN A 43 -0.69 2.68 -14.96
N VAL A 44 -1.23 2.03 -13.94
CA VAL A 44 -1.40 0.58 -13.90
C VAL A 44 -2.24 0.15 -15.12
N PRO A 45 -1.80 -0.82 -15.93
CA PRO A 45 -2.57 -1.28 -17.09
C PRO A 45 -3.97 -1.80 -16.70
N SER A 46 -4.96 -1.60 -17.54
CA SER A 46 -6.33 -2.07 -17.31
C SER A 46 -6.50 -3.58 -17.51
N HIS A 47 -5.55 -4.23 -18.19
CA HIS A 47 -5.60 -5.66 -18.50
C HIS A 47 -4.34 -6.37 -18.01
N ILE A 48 -4.31 -6.68 -16.71
CA ILE A 48 -3.13 -7.26 -16.04
C ILE A 48 -2.80 -8.68 -16.51
N GLU A 49 -3.80 -9.50 -16.88
CA GLU A 49 -3.56 -10.89 -17.32
C GLU A 49 -2.79 -10.96 -18.64
N GLY A 50 -3.04 -10.02 -19.57
CA GLY A 50 -2.35 -9.97 -20.86
C GLY A 50 -1.03 -9.23 -20.87
N LEU A 51 -0.48 -8.85 -19.70
CA LEU A 51 0.91 -8.37 -19.66
C LEU A 51 1.87 -9.52 -19.94
N GLU A 52 2.81 -9.30 -20.83
CA GLU A 52 3.82 -10.28 -21.23
C GLU A 52 5.22 -9.81 -20.82
N HIS A 53 6.16 -10.75 -20.73
CA HIS A 53 7.57 -10.46 -20.47
C HIS A 53 7.81 -9.51 -19.27
N ILE A 54 7.07 -9.72 -18.17
CA ILE A 54 7.30 -8.96 -16.93
C ILE A 54 8.71 -9.27 -16.42
N GLN A 55 9.50 -8.23 -16.19
CA GLN A 55 10.87 -8.31 -15.72
C GLN A 55 11.11 -7.29 -14.61
N THR A 56 11.74 -7.74 -13.53
CA THR A 56 12.14 -6.89 -12.41
C THR A 56 13.32 -7.50 -11.67
N ASP A 57 14.24 -6.65 -11.22
CA ASP A 57 15.33 -6.96 -10.30
C ASP A 57 15.08 -6.35 -8.91
N ALA A 58 13.85 -5.89 -8.63
CA ALA A 58 13.51 -5.23 -7.38
C ALA A 58 13.69 -6.16 -6.17
N ASP A 59 14.31 -5.64 -5.11
CA ASP A 59 14.41 -6.30 -3.81
C ASP A 59 13.20 -5.98 -2.92
N LEU A 60 12.50 -4.89 -3.22
CA LEU A 60 11.32 -4.45 -2.49
C LEU A 60 10.24 -3.82 -3.38
N VAL A 61 8.99 -4.00 -2.96
CA VAL A 61 7.81 -3.30 -3.49
C VAL A 61 7.18 -2.51 -2.36
N LEU A 62 7.08 -1.19 -2.53
CA LEU A 62 6.43 -0.29 -1.58
C LEU A 62 5.07 0.16 -2.14
N VAL A 63 3.99 -0.25 -1.48
CA VAL A 63 2.65 0.24 -1.74
C VAL A 63 2.42 1.51 -0.92
N VAL A 64 1.91 2.57 -1.55
CA VAL A 64 1.61 3.85 -0.90
C VAL A 64 0.15 4.18 -1.09
N GLU A 65 -0.56 4.47 -0.01
CA GLU A 65 -1.98 4.83 -0.05
C GLU A 65 -2.25 6.06 -0.94
N LYS A 66 -1.64 7.21 -0.61
CA LYS A 66 -1.95 8.50 -1.22
C LYS A 66 -1.10 8.80 -2.47
N ASP A 67 -1.74 9.36 -3.50
CA ASP A 67 -1.06 9.83 -4.71
C ASP A 67 -0.09 10.98 -4.37
N ALA A 68 -0.45 11.89 -3.47
CA ALA A 68 0.42 12.99 -3.06
C ALA A 68 1.75 12.48 -2.45
N ILE A 69 1.69 11.46 -1.61
CA ILE A 69 2.88 10.81 -1.04
C ILE A 69 3.66 10.08 -2.13
N PHE A 70 2.99 9.35 -3.02
CA PHE A 70 3.64 8.70 -4.17
C PHE A 70 4.42 9.69 -5.03
N GLN A 71 3.79 10.79 -5.47
CA GLN A 71 4.43 11.82 -6.29
C GLN A 71 5.61 12.47 -5.55
N ARG A 72 5.48 12.68 -4.24
CA ARG A 72 6.57 13.20 -3.41
C ARG A 72 7.75 12.23 -3.33
N LEU A 73 7.51 10.93 -3.18
CA LEU A 73 8.61 9.93 -3.18
C LEU A 73 9.37 9.98 -4.51
N LEU A 74 8.67 10.12 -5.63
CA LEU A 74 9.31 10.24 -6.95
C LEU A 74 10.09 11.54 -7.11
N SER A 75 9.49 12.69 -6.75
CA SER A 75 10.13 13.99 -6.90
C SER A 75 11.35 14.14 -6.00
N GLU A 76 11.34 13.50 -4.83
CA GLU A 76 12.46 13.46 -3.92
C GLU A 76 13.46 12.34 -4.26
N GLY A 77 13.33 11.60 -5.36
CA GLY A 77 14.33 10.62 -5.82
C GLY A 77 14.43 9.35 -4.96
N PHE A 78 13.32 8.90 -4.37
CA PHE A 78 13.28 7.69 -3.55
C PHE A 78 13.67 6.44 -4.33
N CYS A 79 13.18 6.29 -5.57
CA CYS A 79 13.42 5.12 -6.41
C CYS A 79 14.91 4.95 -6.75
N GLU A 80 15.62 6.05 -6.95
CA GLU A 80 17.06 6.07 -7.23
C GLU A 80 17.87 5.72 -5.98
N ARG A 81 17.48 6.23 -4.81
CA ARG A 81 18.17 5.95 -3.54
C ARG A 81 17.95 4.55 -3.01
N MET A 82 16.77 3.98 -3.23
CA MET A 82 16.35 2.69 -2.70
C MET A 82 16.40 1.57 -3.76
N ARG A 83 17.06 1.82 -4.90
CA ARG A 83 17.21 0.86 -5.98
C ARG A 83 17.88 -0.44 -5.47
N PRO A 84 17.44 -1.63 -5.95
CA PRO A 84 16.33 -1.85 -6.86
C PRO A 84 14.99 -1.94 -6.11
N CYS A 85 14.02 -1.10 -6.48
CA CYS A 85 12.70 -1.07 -5.84
C CYS A 85 11.58 -0.72 -6.82
N ILE A 86 10.35 -1.12 -6.47
CA ILE A 86 9.12 -0.68 -7.13
C ILE A 86 8.30 0.10 -6.10
N VAL A 87 7.69 1.22 -6.53
CA VAL A 87 6.69 1.95 -5.75
C VAL A 87 5.36 1.89 -6.51
N ILE A 88 4.27 1.58 -5.81
CA ILE A 88 2.92 1.46 -6.38
C ILE A 88 1.94 2.25 -5.52
N THR A 89 0.99 2.96 -6.13
CA THR A 89 -0.14 3.57 -5.42
C THR A 89 -1.47 3.16 -6.03
N GLY A 90 -2.47 2.89 -5.19
CA GLY A 90 -3.86 2.73 -5.61
C GLY A 90 -4.67 4.03 -5.57
N LYS A 91 -4.05 5.17 -5.22
CA LYS A 91 -4.69 6.47 -5.00
C LYS A 91 -5.88 6.36 -4.03
N GLY A 92 -5.59 5.97 -2.79
CA GLY A 92 -6.54 5.64 -1.74
C GLY A 92 -6.96 4.18 -1.78
N PHE A 93 -8.26 3.92 -1.65
CA PHE A 93 -8.79 2.56 -1.60
C PHE A 93 -8.43 1.74 -2.86
N PRO A 94 -7.94 0.50 -2.71
CA PRO A 94 -7.32 -0.23 -3.82
C PRO A 94 -8.32 -0.62 -4.91
N ASP A 95 -8.00 -0.30 -6.15
CA ASP A 95 -8.72 -0.81 -7.32
C ASP A 95 -8.28 -2.23 -7.68
N MET A 96 -9.05 -2.86 -8.58
CA MET A 96 -8.85 -4.26 -8.95
C MET A 96 -7.51 -4.48 -9.66
N ASN A 97 -7.16 -3.62 -10.62
CA ASN A 97 -5.99 -3.81 -11.47
C ASN A 97 -4.71 -3.63 -10.66
N THR A 98 -4.68 -2.64 -9.75
CA THR A 98 -3.55 -2.47 -8.83
C THR A 98 -3.35 -3.70 -7.95
N ARG A 99 -4.43 -4.33 -7.47
CA ARG A 99 -4.35 -5.57 -6.67
C ARG A 99 -3.90 -6.78 -7.48
N MET A 100 -4.40 -6.93 -8.71
CA MET A 100 -3.97 -8.00 -9.62
C MET A 100 -2.49 -7.87 -9.95
N LEU A 101 -2.00 -6.67 -10.25
CA LEU A 101 -0.58 -6.43 -10.53
C LEU A 101 0.29 -6.79 -9.33
N LEU A 102 -0.07 -6.32 -8.14
CA LEU A 102 0.65 -6.65 -6.91
C LEU A 102 0.66 -8.15 -6.61
N ASN A 103 -0.48 -8.84 -6.80
CA ASN A 103 -0.55 -10.30 -6.64
C ASN A 103 0.33 -11.02 -7.66
N ARG A 104 0.35 -10.56 -8.92
CA ARG A 104 1.19 -11.13 -9.97
C ARG A 104 2.67 -10.96 -9.64
N LEU A 105 3.08 -9.76 -9.22
CA LEU A 105 4.45 -9.51 -8.76
C LEU A 105 4.83 -10.40 -7.57
N TRP A 106 3.92 -10.60 -6.61
CA TRP A 106 4.13 -11.46 -5.45
C TRP A 106 4.27 -12.95 -5.80
N ARG A 107 3.58 -13.41 -6.85
CA ARG A 107 3.58 -14.83 -7.26
C ARG A 107 4.73 -15.18 -8.18
N GLU A 108 5.11 -14.25 -9.05
CA GLU A 108 6.13 -14.47 -10.08
C GLU A 108 7.53 -14.07 -9.61
N PHE A 109 7.64 -13.17 -8.62
CA PHE A 109 8.91 -12.67 -8.10
C PHE A 109 8.95 -12.79 -6.57
N SER A 110 10.12 -12.57 -5.98
CA SER A 110 10.32 -12.66 -4.53
C SER A 110 10.89 -11.40 -3.85
N PRO A 111 10.47 -10.17 -4.21
CA PRO A 111 10.81 -9.00 -3.40
C PRO A 111 10.10 -9.03 -2.05
N LYS A 112 10.54 -8.19 -1.12
CA LYS A 112 9.79 -7.88 0.09
C LYS A 112 8.67 -6.89 -0.23
N PHE A 113 7.47 -7.14 0.28
CA PHE A 113 6.31 -6.29 0.03
C PHE A 113 5.98 -5.48 1.27
N TYR A 114 6.01 -4.16 1.13
CA TYR A 114 5.71 -3.21 2.18
C TYR A 114 4.53 -2.33 1.80
N ILE A 115 3.82 -1.81 2.80
CA ILE A 115 2.80 -0.78 2.59
C ILE A 115 2.93 0.37 3.58
N LEU A 116 2.77 1.58 3.06
CA LEU A 116 2.68 2.83 3.80
C LEU A 116 1.25 3.38 3.68
N VAL A 117 0.56 3.48 4.81
CA VAL A 117 -0.81 4.01 4.96
C VAL A 117 -0.86 5.01 6.11
N ASP A 118 -1.95 5.77 6.19
CA ASP A 118 -2.20 6.65 7.34
C ASP A 118 -2.35 5.86 8.64
N ALA A 119 -2.00 6.49 9.78
CA ALA A 119 -2.17 5.93 11.12
C ALA A 119 -3.62 6.11 11.60
N ASP A 120 -4.54 5.51 10.84
CA ASP A 120 -5.98 5.61 11.08
C ASP A 120 -6.72 4.31 10.67
N PRO A 121 -8.01 4.14 11.03
CA PRO A 121 -8.69 2.89 10.75
C PRO A 121 -9.02 2.66 9.27
N TYR A 122 -9.01 3.70 8.42
CA TYR A 122 -9.23 3.57 6.98
C TYR A 122 -7.93 3.18 6.25
N GLY A 123 -6.79 3.73 6.64
CA GLY A 123 -5.47 3.29 6.19
C GLY A 123 -5.23 1.82 6.56
N ILE A 124 -5.54 1.44 7.79
CA ILE A 124 -5.49 0.03 8.23
C ILE A 124 -6.43 -0.84 7.38
N GLU A 125 -7.65 -0.38 7.10
CA GLU A 125 -8.56 -1.10 6.20
C GLU A 125 -7.93 -1.35 4.83
N ILE A 126 -7.35 -0.32 4.20
CA ILE A 126 -6.72 -0.40 2.89
C ILE A 126 -5.62 -1.47 2.89
N MET A 127 -4.74 -1.46 3.90
CA MET A 127 -3.72 -2.48 4.05
C MET A 127 -4.33 -3.89 4.20
N THR A 128 -5.37 -4.05 5.03
CA THR A 128 -6.01 -5.36 5.18
C THR A 128 -6.66 -5.86 3.90
N VAL A 129 -7.12 -4.98 3.01
CA VAL A 129 -7.68 -5.36 1.70
C VAL A 129 -6.58 -5.85 0.76
N TYR A 130 -5.41 -5.21 0.73
CA TYR A 130 -4.28 -5.75 -0.03
C TYR A 130 -3.78 -7.08 0.54
N LYS A 131 -3.73 -7.22 1.88
CA LYS A 131 -3.13 -8.41 2.53
C LYS A 131 -4.08 -9.62 2.59
N TYR A 132 -5.34 -9.40 2.96
CA TYR A 132 -6.31 -10.45 3.26
C TYR A 132 -7.52 -10.45 2.32
N GLY A 133 -7.70 -9.39 1.53
CA GLY A 133 -8.81 -9.25 0.60
C GLY A 133 -10.01 -8.53 1.21
N SER A 134 -10.96 -8.15 0.34
CA SER A 134 -12.23 -7.56 0.77
C SER A 134 -13.28 -8.64 1.05
N ARG A 135 -14.19 -8.38 2.00
CA ARG A 135 -15.32 -9.28 2.29
C ARG A 135 -16.19 -9.57 1.05
N SER A 136 -16.32 -8.57 0.18
CA SER A 136 -17.14 -8.64 -1.04
C SER A 136 -16.53 -9.50 -2.17
N LEU A 137 -15.22 -9.77 -2.14
CA LEU A 137 -14.48 -10.45 -3.20
C LEU A 137 -13.70 -11.65 -2.66
N SER A 138 -14.27 -12.36 -1.68
CA SER A 138 -13.61 -13.49 -1.03
C SER A 138 -13.22 -14.61 -2.01
N PHE A 139 -14.02 -14.83 -3.06
CA PHE A 139 -13.74 -15.82 -4.10
C PHE A 139 -12.56 -15.42 -5.00
N GLU A 140 -12.34 -14.12 -5.21
CA GLU A 140 -11.26 -13.59 -6.04
C GLU A 140 -9.98 -13.33 -5.21
N ALA A 141 -10.03 -13.53 -3.90
CA ALA A 141 -8.92 -13.26 -2.98
C ALA A 141 -7.57 -13.93 -3.38
N PRO A 142 -7.53 -15.17 -3.90
CA PRO A 142 -6.26 -15.77 -4.34
C PRO A 142 -5.54 -15.00 -5.45
N MET A 143 -6.27 -14.22 -6.24
CA MET A 143 -5.75 -13.43 -7.36
C MET A 143 -5.54 -11.95 -7.01
N LEU A 144 -5.93 -11.54 -5.79
CA LEU A 144 -6.02 -10.12 -5.41
C LEU A 144 -5.38 -9.78 -4.07
N THR A 145 -4.70 -10.74 -3.45
CA THR A 145 -4.07 -10.55 -2.14
C THR A 145 -2.57 -10.79 -2.17
N VAL A 146 -1.86 -10.11 -1.29
CA VAL A 146 -0.43 -10.29 -1.04
C VAL A 146 -0.27 -10.66 0.44
N PRO A 147 -0.35 -11.95 0.80
CA PRO A 147 -0.28 -12.38 2.21
C PRO A 147 1.02 -11.98 2.92
N GLY A 148 2.13 -11.85 2.17
CA GLY A 148 3.43 -11.39 2.67
C GLY A 148 3.58 -9.88 2.84
N LEU A 149 2.52 -9.10 2.61
CA LEU A 149 2.58 -7.64 2.74
C LEU A 149 2.80 -7.21 4.20
N GLU A 150 3.83 -6.42 4.46
CA GLU A 150 4.16 -5.90 5.79
C GLU A 150 3.83 -4.41 5.91
N TRP A 151 3.26 -4.01 7.06
CA TRP A 151 2.89 -2.63 7.30
C TRP A 151 4.09 -1.85 7.84
N LEU A 152 4.65 -0.98 7.00
CA LEU A 152 5.83 -0.17 7.30
C LEU A 152 5.49 1.03 8.22
N GLY A 153 4.26 1.51 8.10
CA GLY A 153 3.65 2.56 8.91
C GLY A 153 2.80 3.51 8.06
N VAL A 154 2.53 4.74 8.50
CA VAL A 154 2.82 5.25 9.85
C VAL A 154 2.05 4.42 10.86
N LEU A 155 2.73 3.84 11.85
CA LEU A 155 2.05 3.04 12.87
C LEU A 155 1.41 3.97 13.92
N PRO A 156 0.26 3.62 14.49
CA PRO A 156 -0.29 4.30 15.67
C PRO A 156 0.74 4.47 16.79
N SER A 157 1.57 3.44 17.03
CA SER A 157 2.68 3.52 17.99
C SER A 157 3.81 4.49 17.58
N ASP A 158 3.95 4.80 16.28
CA ASP A 158 4.92 5.79 15.81
C ASP A 158 4.53 7.22 16.24
N ILE A 159 3.24 7.51 16.45
CA ILE A 159 2.77 8.83 16.89
C ILE A 159 3.45 9.22 18.22
N GLN A 160 3.41 8.32 19.20
CA GLN A 160 4.05 8.54 20.51
C GLN A 160 5.57 8.43 20.41
N ARG A 161 6.09 7.42 19.68
CA ARG A 161 7.54 7.15 19.56
C ARG A 161 8.30 8.32 18.93
N LEU A 162 7.71 8.93 17.90
CA LEU A 162 8.30 10.06 17.18
C LEU A 162 7.92 11.42 17.80
N ARG A 163 7.07 11.43 18.83
CA ARG A 163 6.56 12.66 19.48
C ARG A 163 6.01 13.64 18.45
N LEU A 164 5.13 13.16 17.58
CA LEU A 164 4.49 14.01 16.57
C LEU A 164 3.76 15.17 17.26
N LYS A 165 3.81 16.35 16.64
CA LYS A 165 3.22 17.55 17.25
C LYS A 165 1.71 17.42 17.28
N GLU A 166 1.11 17.91 18.36
CA GLU A 166 -0.32 17.78 18.63
C GLU A 166 -1.20 18.44 17.56
N ASP A 167 -0.74 19.55 16.98
CA ASP A 167 -1.41 20.26 15.87
C ASP A 167 -1.43 19.48 14.55
N SER A 168 -0.59 18.44 14.42
CA SER A 168 -0.56 17.52 13.29
C SER A 168 -1.41 16.26 13.51
N LEU A 169 -2.06 16.12 14.67
CA LEU A 169 -2.90 14.98 15.03
C LEU A 169 -4.38 15.32 14.92
N ILE A 170 -5.20 14.30 14.70
CA ILE A 170 -6.64 14.42 14.54
C ILE A 170 -7.33 13.55 15.59
N ASP A 171 -8.28 14.11 16.33
CA ASP A 171 -9.07 13.32 17.29
C ASP A 171 -9.89 12.24 16.58
N LEU A 172 -9.92 11.04 17.17
CA LEU A 172 -10.78 9.97 16.69
C LEU A 172 -12.25 10.35 16.84
N LYS A 173 -13.00 10.17 15.76
CA LYS A 173 -14.46 10.34 15.74
C LYS A 173 -15.16 9.06 16.20
N LEU A 174 -16.46 9.14 16.49
CA LEU A 174 -17.27 7.96 16.80
C LEU A 174 -17.27 6.96 15.63
N SER A 175 -17.35 7.45 14.38
CA SER A 175 -17.22 6.64 13.17
C SER A 175 -15.91 5.86 13.11
N ASP A 176 -14.82 6.49 13.54
CA ASP A 176 -13.48 5.89 13.52
C ASP A 176 -13.41 4.76 14.56
N ARG A 177 -13.93 4.98 15.77
CA ARG A 177 -14.02 3.95 16.81
C ARG A 177 -14.87 2.76 16.36
N ASN A 178 -16.02 3.01 15.74
CA ASN A 178 -16.87 1.95 15.18
C ASN A 178 -16.11 1.14 14.11
N LYS A 179 -15.38 1.83 13.24
CA LYS A 179 -14.54 1.18 12.21
C LYS A 179 -13.43 0.33 12.83
N ILE A 180 -12.79 0.79 13.90
CA ILE A 180 -11.80 0.00 14.64
C ILE A 180 -12.43 -1.27 15.20
N SER A 181 -13.59 -1.16 15.86
CA SER A 181 -14.34 -2.32 16.37
C SER A 181 -14.70 -3.32 15.26
N ASP A 182 -15.14 -2.83 14.10
CA ASP A 182 -15.45 -3.66 12.93
C ASP A 182 -14.23 -4.40 12.38
N ILE A 183 -13.05 -3.77 12.43
CA ILE A 183 -11.78 -4.39 12.02
C ILE A 183 -11.37 -5.43 13.06
N LEU A 184 -11.38 -5.10 14.35
CA LEU A 184 -11.02 -6.01 15.45
C LEU A 184 -11.86 -7.30 15.44
N ALA A 185 -13.13 -7.22 15.04
CA ALA A 185 -14.02 -8.38 14.91
C ALA A 185 -13.65 -9.34 13.75
N ARG A 186 -12.65 -9.03 12.92
CA ARG A 186 -12.32 -9.86 11.74
C ARG A 186 -11.48 -11.08 12.13
N PRO A 187 -11.77 -12.28 11.58
CA PRO A 187 -11.09 -13.52 11.97
C PRO A 187 -9.57 -13.55 11.81
N TYR A 188 -9.01 -12.76 10.89
CA TYR A 188 -7.57 -12.70 10.67
C TYR A 188 -6.84 -11.74 11.63
N ILE A 189 -7.54 -10.83 12.30
CA ILE A 189 -6.92 -9.89 13.24
C ILE A 189 -6.46 -10.61 14.50
N SER A 190 -7.22 -11.59 15.00
CA SER A 190 -6.81 -12.42 16.14
C SER A 190 -5.51 -13.20 15.89
N LYS A 191 -5.15 -13.43 14.63
CA LYS A 191 -3.90 -14.09 14.23
C LYS A 191 -2.74 -13.12 14.02
N SER A 192 -3.02 -11.81 13.93
CA SER A 192 -2.02 -10.77 13.69
C SER A 192 -1.81 -9.95 14.95
N GLN A 193 -0.84 -10.35 15.76
CA GLN A 193 -0.51 -9.66 17.02
C GLN A 193 -0.15 -8.18 16.79
N LEU A 194 0.54 -7.89 15.69
CA LEU A 194 0.88 -6.51 15.30
C LEU A 194 -0.38 -5.67 15.06
N LEU A 195 -1.31 -6.14 14.21
CA LEU A 195 -2.52 -5.37 13.89
C LEU A 195 -3.42 -5.19 15.10
N TYR A 196 -3.59 -6.25 15.89
CA TYR A 196 -4.35 -6.17 17.13
C TYR A 196 -3.75 -5.13 18.08
N LYS A 197 -2.43 -5.15 18.27
CA LYS A 197 -1.72 -4.17 19.11
C LYS A 197 -1.94 -2.75 18.60
N GLU A 198 -1.67 -2.48 17.32
CA GLU A 198 -1.74 -1.13 16.75
C GLU A 198 -3.17 -0.57 16.75
N LEU A 199 -4.20 -1.40 16.54
CA LEU A 199 -5.61 -0.98 16.67
C LEU A 199 -5.98 -0.57 18.10
N ASN A 200 -5.45 -1.27 19.10
CA ASN A 200 -5.66 -0.88 20.51
C ASN A 200 -4.86 0.37 20.86
N VAL A 201 -3.61 0.52 20.39
CA VAL A 201 -2.85 1.76 20.55
C VAL A 201 -3.60 2.95 19.97
N LEU A 202 -4.24 2.78 18.81
CA LEU A 202 -5.05 3.82 18.18
C LEU A 202 -6.25 4.21 19.07
N LEU A 203 -6.95 3.23 19.66
CA LEU A 203 -8.06 3.49 20.60
C LEU A 203 -7.58 4.20 21.88
N ASP A 204 -6.49 3.72 22.47
CA ASP A 204 -5.93 4.25 23.72
C ASP A 204 -5.41 5.68 23.55
N LEU A 205 -4.76 5.95 22.42
CA LEU A 205 -4.29 7.29 22.07
C LEU A 205 -5.44 8.27 21.84
N GLY A 206 -6.56 7.76 21.31
CA GLY A 206 -7.73 8.59 20.98
C GLY A 206 -7.50 9.53 19.79
N LYS A 207 -6.37 9.41 19.08
CA LYS A 207 -5.96 10.27 17.95
C LYS A 207 -5.44 9.45 16.80
N LYS A 208 -5.54 10.01 15.59
CA LYS A 208 -4.99 9.48 14.34
C LYS A 208 -4.04 10.48 13.70
N ALA A 209 -3.20 10.00 12.80
CA ALA A 209 -2.24 10.83 12.06
C ALA A 209 -2.23 10.46 10.58
N GLU A 210 -2.05 11.47 9.74
CA GLU A 210 -1.78 11.28 8.32
C GLU A 210 -0.28 10.98 8.11
N ILE A 211 0.10 10.37 6.99
CA ILE A 211 1.53 10.20 6.63
C ILE A 211 2.25 11.56 6.65
N GLU A 212 1.57 12.60 6.18
CA GLU A 212 2.02 13.99 6.13
C GLU A 212 2.35 14.57 7.53
N SER A 213 1.80 14.02 8.62
CA SER A 213 2.11 14.46 9.98
C SER A 213 3.60 14.28 10.33
N LEU A 214 4.33 13.43 9.62
CA LEU A 214 5.79 13.29 9.72
C LEU A 214 6.55 14.58 9.36
N ASP A 215 5.95 15.47 8.56
CA ASP A 215 6.55 16.75 8.17
C ASP A 215 6.65 17.73 9.34
N SER A 216 5.91 17.48 10.42
CA SER A 216 6.02 18.23 11.68
C SER A 216 7.42 18.15 12.29
N ILE A 217 8.20 17.10 11.97
CA ILE A 217 9.59 16.89 12.38
C ILE A 217 10.54 17.58 11.39
N SER A 218 10.40 17.28 10.10
CA SER A 218 11.16 17.90 9.01
C SER A 218 10.49 17.59 7.67
N THR A 219 10.54 18.52 6.72
CA THR A 219 9.92 18.43 5.39
C THR A 219 10.40 17.28 4.52
N SER A 220 11.49 16.61 4.86
CA SER A 220 11.96 15.40 4.14
C SER A 220 12.18 14.23 5.12
N PHE A 221 11.53 14.26 6.28
CA PHE A 221 11.68 13.22 7.29
C PHE A 221 11.21 11.85 6.77
N LEU A 222 10.10 11.82 6.03
CA LEU A 222 9.55 10.60 5.45
C LEU A 222 10.58 9.84 4.60
N THR A 223 11.21 10.54 3.65
CA THR A 223 12.09 9.98 2.63
C THR A 223 13.52 9.79 3.11
N ASN A 224 14.05 10.71 3.91
CA ASN A 224 15.46 10.69 4.31
C ASN A 224 15.71 9.91 5.60
N VAL A 225 14.69 9.76 6.45
CA VAL A 225 14.86 9.15 7.79
C VAL A 225 13.89 8.00 7.99
N TYR A 226 12.58 8.25 7.89
CA TYR A 226 11.56 7.29 8.30
C TYR A 226 11.59 6.01 7.45
N LEU A 227 11.44 6.13 6.13
CA LEU A 227 11.43 4.97 5.23
C LEU A 227 12.76 4.20 5.23
N PRO A 228 13.94 4.85 5.08
CA PRO A 228 15.22 4.12 5.15
C PRO A 228 15.44 3.40 6.48
N THR A 229 15.00 3.99 7.60
CA THR A 229 15.15 3.37 8.93
C THR A 229 14.25 2.14 9.07
N LYS A 230 12.98 2.26 8.70
CA LYS A 230 12.00 1.17 8.78
C LYS A 230 12.34 0.02 7.82
N LEU A 231 12.84 0.32 6.62
CA LEU A 231 13.24 -0.70 5.65
C LEU A 231 14.50 -1.46 6.08
N LYS A 232 15.42 -0.82 6.83
CA LYS A 232 16.62 -1.48 7.38
C LYS A 232 16.35 -2.33 8.61
N HIS A 233 15.52 -1.85 9.53
CA HIS A 233 15.32 -2.50 10.85
C HIS A 233 14.03 -3.32 10.94
N GLY A 234 13.16 -3.25 9.93
CA GLY A 234 11.86 -3.90 9.94
C GLY A 234 10.78 -3.10 10.68
N CYS A 235 9.57 -3.68 10.75
CA CYS A 235 8.37 -3.04 11.27
C CYS A 235 8.22 -3.13 12.81
N SER A 236 9.34 -3.13 13.56
CA SER A 236 9.38 -3.23 15.03
C SER A 236 9.30 -1.90 15.75
#